data_AF-A0A7W0WUI5-F1
#
_entry.id   AF-A0A7W0WUI5-F1
#
_cell.length_a   1.000
_cell.length_b   1.000
_cell.length_c   1.000
_cell.angle_alpha   90.00
_cell.angle_beta   90.00
_cell.angle_gamma   90.00
#
_symmetry.space_group_name_H-M   'P 1'
#
loop_
_entity.id
_entity.type
_entity.pdbx_description
1 polymer ?
#
loop_
_entity_poly.entity_id
_entity_poly.type
_entity_poly.pdbx_seq_one_letter_code
_entity_poly.pdbx_strand_id
1 'polypeptide(L)'
;GVSSYWYTSINFFLCGDAWPEASKKKPLTAMFFGYETIDTATLENGNFGLVRPADVKGIASALAKVNLEKLKKQVEEADADEMADEECDDFELLVTDDEDPGATIVESVTAVRAFYEKAAKLGRGVVMYSS
;
A
#
# COMPACT_ATOMS: atom_id res chain seq x y z
N GLY A 1 -4.96 12.36 7.46
CA GLY A 1 -4.24 11.46 6.53
C GLY A 1 -4.68 10.05 6.82
N VAL A 2 -4.26 9.11 5.98
CA VAL A 2 -4.30 7.66 6.30
C VAL A 2 -2.87 7.25 6.59
N SER A 3 -2.68 6.43 7.62
CA SER A 3 -1.41 5.75 7.91
C SER A 3 -1.65 4.26 7.71
N SER A 4 -0.66 3.57 7.17
CA SER A 4 -0.69 2.14 6.91
C SER A 4 0.60 1.55 7.46
N TYR A 5 0.50 0.89 8.61
CA TYR A 5 1.65 0.27 9.29
C TYR A 5 2.15 -0.96 8.52
N TRP A 6 1.25 -1.72 7.91
CA TRP A 6 1.51 -2.95 7.15
C TRP A 6 1.71 -2.72 5.64
N TYR A 7 2.42 -1.65 5.27
CA TYR A 7 2.46 -1.18 3.88
C TYR A 7 3.18 -2.14 2.93
N THR A 8 4.15 -2.95 3.37
CA THR A 8 4.81 -3.94 2.49
C THR A 8 3.89 -5.10 2.22
N SER A 9 3.23 -5.64 3.24
CA SER A 9 2.19 -6.68 3.11
C SER A 9 1.06 -6.22 2.20
N ILE A 10 0.51 -5.03 2.43
CA ILE A 10 -0.57 -4.50 1.58
C ILE A 10 -0.10 -4.35 0.13
N ASN A 11 1.12 -3.87 -0.10
CA ASN A 11 1.66 -3.74 -1.44
C ASN A 11 1.87 -5.11 -2.11
N PHE A 12 2.44 -6.09 -1.39
CA PHE A 12 2.63 -7.45 -1.88
C PHE A 12 1.31 -8.08 -2.29
N PHE A 13 0.31 -8.14 -1.41
CA PHE A 13 -0.95 -8.79 -1.71
C PHE A 13 -1.79 -8.08 -2.79
N LEU A 14 -1.61 -6.78 -2.99
CA LEU A 14 -2.31 -6.02 -4.03
C LEU A 14 -1.59 -5.98 -5.38
N CYS A 15 -0.26 -5.99 -5.37
CA CYS A 15 0.57 -5.79 -6.56
C CYS A 15 1.27 -7.07 -7.02
N GLY A 16 1.45 -8.05 -6.15
CA GLY A 16 2.17 -9.31 -6.37
C GLY A 16 3.68 -9.22 -6.26
N ASP A 17 4.21 -8.07 -5.81
CA ASP A 17 5.64 -7.81 -5.62
C ASP A 17 5.79 -7.01 -4.31
N ALA A 18 6.77 -7.32 -3.46
CA ALA A 18 7.10 -6.49 -2.31
C ALA A 18 7.74 -5.15 -2.74
N TRP A 19 7.77 -4.18 -1.84
CA TRP A 19 8.51 -2.93 -2.08
C TRP A 19 9.99 -3.16 -1.77
N PRO A 20 10.95 -2.61 -2.55
CA PRO A 20 10.82 -1.62 -3.63
C PRO A 20 10.66 -2.18 -5.05
N GLU A 21 10.63 -3.50 -5.22
CA GLU A 21 10.61 -4.13 -6.54
C GLU A 21 9.29 -3.96 -7.30
N ALA A 22 8.22 -3.57 -6.60
CA ALA A 22 6.90 -3.22 -7.10
C ALA A 22 6.95 -2.64 -8.52
N SER A 23 6.66 -3.51 -9.49
CA SER A 23 6.81 -3.22 -10.91
C SER A 23 6.20 -1.85 -11.24
N LYS A 24 7.04 -0.91 -11.69
CA LYS A 24 6.70 0.50 -12.05
C LYS A 24 5.58 0.66 -13.09
N LYS A 25 4.88 -0.42 -13.44
CA LYS A 25 3.87 -0.56 -14.49
C LYS A 25 2.44 -0.79 -13.95
N LYS A 26 2.23 -1.03 -12.65
CA LYS A 26 0.88 -1.27 -12.10
C LYS A 26 0.37 -0.02 -11.35
N PRO A 27 -0.88 0.42 -11.56
CA PRO A 27 -1.40 1.66 -10.93
C PRO A 27 -1.31 1.70 -9.40
N LEU A 28 -1.32 0.55 -8.73
CA LEU A 28 -1.35 0.47 -7.26
C LEU A 28 0.03 0.64 -6.60
N THR A 29 1.14 0.51 -7.35
CA THR A 29 2.49 0.56 -6.74
C THR A 29 2.83 1.92 -6.14
N ALA A 30 2.20 2.99 -6.64
CA ALA A 30 2.38 4.34 -6.10
C ALA A 30 1.44 4.67 -4.93
N MET A 31 0.59 3.75 -4.45
CA MET A 31 -0.43 4.07 -3.44
C MET A 31 0.15 4.45 -2.06
N PHE A 32 1.37 4.01 -1.75
CA PHE A 32 2.06 4.33 -0.49
C PHE A 32 3.39 5.06 -0.68
N PHE A 33 3.93 5.06 -1.90
CA PHE A 33 5.29 5.56 -2.16
C PHE A 33 5.34 6.67 -3.23
N GLY A 34 4.25 6.87 -3.96
CA GLY A 34 4.18 7.86 -5.03
C GLY A 34 4.89 7.41 -6.31
N TYR A 35 4.76 8.23 -7.36
CA TYR A 35 5.49 8.06 -8.62
C TYR A 35 6.77 8.93 -8.68
N GLU A 36 6.82 9.95 -7.84
CA GLU A 36 7.94 10.87 -7.72
C GLU A 36 8.36 10.94 -6.25
N THR A 37 9.67 11.00 -6.03
CA THR A 37 10.27 11.20 -4.72
C THR A 37 10.92 12.59 -4.70
N ILE A 38 10.70 13.35 -3.64
CA ILE A 38 11.53 14.52 -3.34
C ILE A 38 12.59 14.09 -2.33
N ASP A 39 13.85 14.12 -2.77
CA ASP A 39 14.99 13.85 -1.90
C ASP A 39 15.16 14.98 -0.88
N THR A 40 15.28 14.61 0.39
CA THR A 40 15.53 15.55 1.48
C THR A 40 17.03 15.59 1.80
N ALA A 41 17.53 16.75 2.24
CA ALA A 41 18.97 16.96 2.44
C ALA A 41 19.57 16.17 3.62
N THR A 42 18.74 15.61 4.50
CA THR A 42 19.16 14.86 5.69
C THR A 42 18.27 13.63 5.87
N LEU A 43 18.88 12.49 6.25
CA LEU A 43 18.17 11.23 6.51
C LEU A 43 17.06 11.38 7.56
N GLU A 44 17.20 12.31 8.49
CA GLU A 44 16.21 12.61 9.55
C GLU A 44 14.87 13.16 9.01
N ASN A 45 14.84 13.64 7.77
CA ASN A 45 13.65 14.28 7.19
C ASN A 45 12.78 13.31 6.38
N GLY A 46 13.10 12.02 6.37
CA GLY A 46 12.34 11.03 5.62
C GLY A 46 12.31 11.28 4.10
N ASN A 47 11.35 10.65 3.43
CA ASN A 47 11.12 10.74 1.99
C ASN A 47 9.68 11.22 1.72
N PHE A 48 9.51 12.07 0.71
CA PHE A 48 8.21 12.48 0.23
C PHE A 48 7.85 11.84 -1.10
N GLY A 49 6.83 10.97 -1.08
CA GLY A 49 6.21 10.40 -2.28
C GLY A 49 5.09 11.28 -2.81
N LEU A 50 5.03 11.51 -4.12
CA LEU A 50 3.98 12.31 -4.76
C LEU A 50 3.16 11.52 -5.78
N VAL A 51 1.86 11.75 -5.78
CA VAL A 51 0.93 11.32 -6.83
C VAL A 51 0.21 12.55 -7.38
N ARG A 52 0.33 12.79 -8.68
CA ARG A 52 -0.33 13.93 -9.33
C ARG A 52 -1.85 13.71 -9.36
N PRO A 53 -2.66 14.80 -9.37
CA PRO A 53 -4.12 14.68 -9.45
C PRO A 53 -4.64 13.81 -10.61
N ALA A 54 -3.93 13.80 -11.75
CA ALA A 54 -4.29 12.99 -12.91
C ALA A 54 -4.18 11.48 -12.60
N ASP A 55 -3.15 11.07 -11.88
CA ASP A 55 -2.83 9.67 -11.59
C ASP A 55 -3.64 9.12 -10.41
N VAL A 56 -4.08 9.99 -9.49
CA VAL A 56 -4.97 9.65 -8.37
C VAL A 56 -6.26 8.97 -8.85
N LYS A 57 -6.81 9.38 -10.01
CA LYS A 57 -7.99 8.73 -10.58
C LYS A 57 -7.72 7.29 -11.01
N GLY A 58 -6.52 7.03 -11.55
CA GLY A 58 -6.08 5.69 -11.94
C GLY A 58 -5.97 4.77 -10.73
N ILE A 59 -5.34 5.25 -9.66
CA ILE A 59 -5.22 4.52 -8.39
C ILE A 59 -6.60 4.26 -7.78
N ALA A 60 -7.45 5.28 -7.67
CA ALA A 60 -8.80 5.12 -7.13
C ALA A 60 -9.63 4.09 -7.93
N SER A 61 -9.52 4.10 -9.26
CA SER A 61 -10.19 3.11 -10.12
C SER A 61 -9.64 1.70 -9.93
N ALA A 62 -8.33 1.55 -9.73
CA ALA A 62 -7.71 0.26 -9.46
C ALA A 62 -8.11 -0.28 -8.07
N LEU A 63 -8.04 0.55 -7.02
CA LEU A 63 -8.48 0.20 -5.66
C LEU A 63 -9.97 -0.20 -5.62
N ALA A 64 -10.80 0.43 -6.43
CA ALA A 64 -12.23 0.09 -6.51
C ALA A 64 -12.49 -1.32 -7.08
N LYS A 65 -11.54 -1.89 -7.82
CA LYS A 65 -11.62 -3.23 -8.45
C LYS A 65 -11.04 -4.34 -7.58
N VAL A 66 -10.40 -4.00 -6.46
CA VAL A 66 -9.86 -4.98 -5.52
C VAL A 66 -11.01 -5.80 -4.93
N ASN A 67 -10.90 -7.13 -5.03
CA ASN A 67 -11.82 -8.06 -4.37
C ASN A 67 -11.32 -8.29 -2.93
N LEU A 68 -12.00 -7.68 -1.96
CA LEU A 68 -11.60 -7.73 -0.55
C LEU A 68 -11.75 -9.11 0.09
N GLU A 69 -12.73 -9.91 -0.35
CA GLU A 69 -12.91 -11.29 0.15
C GLU A 69 -11.76 -12.17 -0.33
N LYS A 70 -11.38 -12.04 -1.61
CA LYS A 70 -10.22 -12.74 -2.17
C LYS A 70 -8.94 -12.28 -1.46
N LEU A 71 -8.78 -10.97 -1.24
CA LEU A 71 -7.63 -10.42 -0.53
C LEU A 71 -7.51 -10.99 0.88
N LYS A 72 -8.59 -10.96 1.67
CA LYS A 72 -8.63 -11.53 3.02
C LYS A 72 -8.16 -12.99 3.00
N LYS A 73 -8.75 -13.79 2.11
CA LYS A 73 -8.39 -15.20 1.98
C LYS A 73 -6.92 -15.41 1.60
N GLN A 74 -6.38 -14.60 0.68
CA GLN A 74 -4.96 -14.69 0.30
C GLN A 74 -4.02 -14.39 1.47
N VAL A 75 -4.40 -13.46 2.35
CA VAL A 75 -3.63 -13.12 3.56
C VAL A 75 -3.72 -14.23 4.59
N GLU A 76 -4.91 -14.80 4.82
CA GLU A 76 -5.13 -15.90 5.77
C GLU A 76 -4.46 -17.22 5.35
N GLU A 77 -4.30 -17.45 4.05
CA GLU A 77 -3.66 -18.65 3.49
C GLU A 77 -2.15 -18.48 3.25
N ALA A 78 -1.60 -17.29 3.45
CA ALA A 78 -0.17 -17.03 3.23
C ALA A 78 0.69 -17.62 4.35
N ASP A 79 1.81 -18.22 3.97
CA ASP A 79 2.80 -18.75 4.89
C ASP A 79 3.84 -17.67 5.23
N ALA A 80 4.09 -17.45 6.52
CA ALA A 80 4.96 -16.37 6.97
C ALA A 80 6.43 -16.57 6.56
N ASP A 81 6.92 -17.81 6.52
CA ASP A 81 8.29 -18.12 6.12
C ASP A 81 8.45 -17.87 4.61
N GLU A 82 7.47 -18.25 3.79
CA GLU A 82 7.46 -17.95 2.35
C GLU A 82 7.40 -16.45 2.07
N MET A 83 6.66 -15.67 2.88
CA MET A 83 6.57 -14.21 2.70
C MET A 83 7.86 -13.48 3.08
N ALA A 84 8.61 -13.97 4.06
CA ALA A 84 9.93 -13.43 4.40
C ALA A 84 10.94 -13.61 3.24
N ASP A 85 10.89 -14.76 2.56
CA ASP A 85 11.72 -15.03 1.37
C ASP A 85 11.37 -14.09 0.18
N GLU A 86 10.17 -13.52 0.15
CA GLU A 86 9.68 -12.58 -0.87
C GLU A 86 9.85 -11.09 -0.48
N GLU A 87 10.74 -10.78 0.47
CA GLU A 87 11.02 -9.43 1.00
C GLU A 87 9.79 -8.73 1.62
N CYS A 88 8.82 -9.51 2.12
CA CYS A 88 7.62 -8.99 2.78
C CYS A 88 7.76 -9.00 4.31
N ASP A 89 8.77 -8.30 4.81
CA ASP A 89 9.25 -8.38 6.21
C ASP A 89 8.20 -8.01 7.27
N ASP A 90 7.23 -7.13 6.96
CA ASP A 90 6.19 -6.74 7.92
C ASP A 90 5.09 -7.81 8.10
N PHE A 91 5.08 -8.86 7.29
CA PHE A 91 4.05 -9.90 7.36
C PHE A 91 4.22 -10.79 8.59
N GLU A 92 5.46 -11.17 8.92
CA GLU A 92 5.76 -11.96 10.14
C GLU A 92 5.29 -11.21 11.40
N LEU A 93 5.49 -9.89 11.42
CA LEU A 93 5.00 -9.03 12.50
C LEU A 93 3.48 -8.95 12.51
N LEU A 94 2.84 -8.79 11.35
CA LEU A 94 1.39 -8.75 11.23
C LEU A 94 0.73 -10.03 11.78
N VAL A 95 1.24 -11.21 11.44
CA VAL A 95 0.68 -12.49 11.92
C VAL A 95 0.97 -12.74 13.41
N THR A 96 2.01 -12.10 13.95
CA THR A 96 2.39 -12.22 15.37
C THR A 96 1.60 -11.26 16.26
N ASP A 97 1.36 -10.04 15.77
CA ASP A 97 0.70 -8.96 16.52
C ASP A 97 -0.84 -9.00 16.39
N ASP A 98 -1.39 -9.73 15.41
CA ASP A 98 -2.82 -9.73 15.10
C ASP A 98 -3.43 -11.14 14.99
N GLU A 99 -4.59 -11.36 15.62
CA GLU A 99 -5.32 -12.63 15.58
C GLU A 99 -6.09 -12.83 14.25
N ASP A 100 -6.38 -11.76 13.49
CA ASP A 100 -7.02 -11.82 12.16
C ASP A 100 -6.29 -10.88 11.16
N PRO A 101 -5.09 -11.28 10.69
CA PRO A 101 -4.28 -10.47 9.78
C PRO A 101 -5.02 -10.13 8.48
N GLY A 102 -5.89 -11.04 8.01
CA GLY A 102 -6.73 -10.84 6.84
C GLY A 102 -7.74 -9.69 7.01
N ALA A 103 -8.42 -9.61 8.16
CA ALA A 103 -9.30 -8.48 8.48
C ALA A 103 -8.54 -7.16 8.55
N THR A 104 -7.36 -7.14 9.17
CA THR A 104 -6.53 -5.94 9.34
C THR A 104 -6.04 -5.38 8.01
N ILE A 105 -5.62 -6.25 7.09
CA ILE A 105 -5.28 -5.84 5.72
C ILE A 105 -6.51 -5.29 4.98
N VAL A 106 -7.67 -5.94 5.10
CA VAL A 106 -8.91 -5.46 4.47
C VAL A 106 -9.35 -4.10 5.00
N GLU A 107 -9.27 -3.87 6.31
CA GLU A 107 -9.59 -2.57 6.91
C GLU A 107 -8.66 -1.48 6.36
N SER A 108 -7.36 -1.76 6.34
CA SER A 108 -6.34 -0.84 5.82
C SER A 108 -6.59 -0.50 4.35
N VAL A 109 -6.84 -1.50 3.50
CA VAL A 109 -7.14 -1.30 2.08
C VAL A 109 -8.46 -0.54 1.89
N THR A 110 -9.45 -0.76 2.74
CA THR A 110 -10.72 -0.02 2.72
C THR A 110 -10.51 1.46 3.03
N ALA A 111 -9.69 1.77 4.04
CA ALA A 111 -9.35 3.15 4.40
C ALA A 111 -8.59 3.85 3.26
N VAL A 112 -7.62 3.17 2.63
CA VAL A 112 -6.85 3.70 1.49
C VAL A 112 -7.75 3.92 0.27
N ARG A 113 -8.65 2.98 -0.02
CA ARG A 113 -9.67 3.13 -1.08
C ARG A 113 -10.52 4.37 -0.86
N ALA A 114 -11.06 4.56 0.34
CA ALA A 114 -11.88 5.73 0.65
C ALA A 114 -11.10 7.05 0.52
N PHE A 115 -9.83 7.05 0.93
CA PHE A 115 -8.95 8.21 0.80
C PHE A 115 -8.69 8.58 -0.67
N TYR A 116 -8.29 7.62 -1.50
CA TYR A 116 -8.03 7.86 -2.92
C TYR A 116 -9.30 8.21 -3.70
N GLU A 117 -10.45 7.62 -3.36
CA GLU A 117 -11.74 8.00 -3.94
C GLU A 117 -12.07 9.47 -3.64
N LYS A 118 -11.89 9.91 -2.40
CA LYS A 118 -12.10 11.30 -1.99
C LYS A 118 -11.13 12.24 -2.70
N ALA A 119 -9.84 11.89 -2.77
CA ALA A 119 -8.82 12.68 -3.46
C ALA A 119 -9.16 12.83 -4.96
N ALA A 120 -9.59 11.74 -5.61
CA ALA A 120 -10.00 11.73 -7.02
C ALA A 120 -11.22 12.64 -7.27
N LYS A 121 -12.25 12.57 -6.40
CA LYS A 121 -13.45 13.42 -6.48
C LYS A 121 -13.12 14.91 -6.33
N LEU A 122 -12.15 15.24 -5.48
CA LEU A 122 -11.71 16.62 -5.25
C LEU A 122 -10.66 17.12 -6.25
N GLY A 123 -10.18 16.27 -7.16
CA GLY A 123 -9.12 16.63 -8.10
C GLY A 123 -7.79 16.98 -7.42
N ARG A 124 -7.47 16.31 -6.31
CA ARG A 124 -6.26 16.58 -5.51
C ARG A 124 -5.18 15.54 -5.77
N GLY A 125 -3.93 15.98 -5.70
CA GLY A 125 -2.77 15.09 -5.60
C GLY A 125 -2.62 14.55 -4.17
N VAL A 126 -1.75 13.56 -4.01
CA VAL A 126 -1.41 12.96 -2.73
C VAL A 126 0.07 13.18 -2.45
N VAL A 127 0.36 13.57 -1.21
CA VAL A 127 1.72 13.63 -0.66
C VAL A 127 1.79 12.57 0.44
N MET A 128 2.77 11.69 0.35
CA MET A 128 3.09 10.67 1.34
C MET A 128 4.42 11.02 1.99
N TYR A 129 4.55 10.68 3.26
CA TYR A 129 5.78 10.86 4.04
C TYR A 129 6.15 9.50 4.63
N SER A 130 7.38 9.07 4.43
CA SER A 130 7.97 7.89 5.07
C SER A 130 9.24 8.29 5.82
N SER A 131 9.45 7.73 7.02
CA SER A 131 10.61 8.00 7.90
C SER A 131 11.10 6.73 8.55
#